data_AF-S7RMJ9-F1
#
_entry.id   AF-S7RMJ9-F1
#
_cell.length_a   1.000
_cell.length_b   1.000
_cell.length_c   1.000
_cell.angle_alpha   90.00
_cell.angle_beta   90.00
_cell.angle_gamma   90.00
#
_symmetry.space_group_name_H-M   'P 1'
#
loop_
_entity.id
_entity.type
_entity.pdbx_description
1 polymer ?
#
loop_
_entity_poly.entity_id
_entity_poly.type
_entity_poly.pdbx_seq_one_letter_code
_entity_poly.pdbx_strand_id
1 'polypeptide(L)'
;CYLGGPTACDCPADATGIPGILVNVFPGYQCAYPNGACSWSDITGALQNTAQENCPAYAPCPATGCACPLDRTGAQGVLINRFSGYQCAYLNAGVCTYDAVG
;
A
#
# COMPACT_ATOMS: atom_id res chain seq x y z
N CYS A 1 4.49 -3.87 7.88
CA CYS A 1 5.92 -3.67 7.62
C CYS A 1 6.08 -2.50 6.63
N TYR A 2 7.13 -1.68 6.74
CA TYR A 2 7.37 -0.60 5.78
C TYR A 2 8.86 -0.27 5.61
N LEU A 3 9.24 0.20 4.43
CA LEU A 3 10.59 0.72 4.16
C LEU A 3 10.82 1.96 5.04
N GLY A 4 11.62 1.82 6.09
CA GLY A 4 12.02 2.90 7.01
C GLY A 4 11.55 2.78 8.47
N GLY A 5 10.93 1.68 8.87
CA GLY A 5 10.47 1.43 10.25
C GLY A 5 11.16 0.25 10.95
N PRO A 6 11.02 0.12 12.30
CA PRO A 6 11.64 -0.94 13.08
C PRO A 6 11.03 -2.34 12.84
N THR A 7 9.97 -2.46 12.03
CA THR A 7 9.46 -3.74 11.52
C THR A 7 9.86 -3.87 10.05
N ALA A 8 11.04 -4.44 9.81
CA ALA A 8 11.44 -4.87 8.48
C ALA A 8 10.34 -5.79 7.90
N CYS A 9 10.09 -5.69 6.58
CA CYS A 9 9.25 -6.66 5.88
C CYS A 9 10.02 -7.98 5.82
N ASP A 10 10.04 -8.69 6.95
CA ASP A 10 10.76 -9.94 7.07
C ASP A 10 9.95 -11.04 6.42
N CYS A 11 10.53 -11.60 5.36
CA CYS A 11 9.97 -12.76 4.71
C CYS A 11 10.06 -13.96 5.66
N PRO A 12 8.93 -14.60 6.00
CA PRO A 12 8.95 -15.78 6.86
C PRO A 12 9.80 -16.87 6.19
N ALA A 13 10.39 -17.76 6.99
CA ALA A 13 11.08 -18.91 6.43
C ALA A 13 10.11 -19.86 5.72
N ASP A 14 10.56 -20.50 4.64
CA ASP A 14 9.80 -21.57 4.00
C ASP A 14 9.70 -22.82 4.89
N ALA A 15 8.98 -23.84 4.40
CA ALA A 15 8.80 -25.10 5.13
C ALA A 15 10.11 -25.85 5.41
N THR A 16 11.22 -25.47 4.79
CA THR A 16 12.56 -26.03 5.01
C THR A 16 13.43 -25.16 5.92
N GLY A 17 12.89 -24.06 6.44
CA GLY A 17 13.58 -23.13 7.32
C GLY A 17 14.45 -22.11 6.59
N ILE A 18 14.35 -21.99 5.26
CA ILE A 18 15.12 -21.02 4.49
C ILE A 18 14.36 -19.68 4.45
N PRO A 19 14.95 -18.56 4.91
CA PRO A 19 14.34 -17.23 4.82
C PRO A 19 14.03 -16.84 3.38
N GLY A 20 12.86 -16.22 3.16
CA GLY A 20 12.56 -15.61 1.87
C GLY A 20 13.37 -14.32 1.66
N ILE A 21 13.49 -13.91 0.40
CA ILE A 21 14.12 -12.67 -0.02
C ILE A 21 13.01 -11.67 -0.33
N LEU A 22 13.01 -10.51 0.34
CA LEU A 22 12.05 -9.44 0.07
C LEU A 22 12.25 -8.91 -1.35
N VAL A 23 11.21 -9.04 -2.19
CA VAL A 23 11.23 -8.59 -3.59
C VAL A 23 10.75 -7.15 -3.70
N ASN A 24 9.58 -6.85 -3.14
CA ASN A 24 8.99 -5.52 -3.15
C ASN A 24 7.97 -5.35 -2.01
N VAL A 25 7.62 -4.09 -1.76
CA VAL A 25 6.56 -3.67 -0.85
C VAL A 25 5.60 -2.81 -1.65
N PHE A 26 4.30 -3.08 -1.54
CA PHE A 26 3.25 -2.30 -2.19
C PHE A 26 2.29 -1.72 -1.15
N PRO A 27 2.64 -0.58 -0.54
CA PRO A 27 1.84 0.06 0.49
C PRO A 27 1.07 1.26 -0.08
N GLY A 28 -0.26 1.19 -0.07
CA GLY A 28 -1.13 2.25 -0.54
C GLY A 28 -2.63 1.95 -0.46
N TYR A 29 -3.42 2.98 -0.72
CA TYR A 29 -4.85 2.84 -0.90
C TYR A 29 -5.30 3.68 -2.09
N GLN A 30 -6.40 3.26 -2.71
CA GLN A 30 -6.95 3.88 -3.89
C GLN A 30 -8.43 4.22 -3.70
N CYS A 31 -8.76 5.42 -4.14
CA CYS A 31 -10.10 5.97 -4.13
C CYS A 31 -10.54 6.32 -5.54
N ALA A 32 -11.78 5.99 -5.86
CA ALA A 32 -12.45 6.42 -7.08
C ALA A 32 -13.33 7.64 -6.80
N TYR A 33 -13.29 8.63 -7.68
CA TYR A 33 -14.06 9.87 -7.67
C TYR A 33 -14.80 10.02 -9.01
N PRO A 34 -15.82 10.89 -9.10
CA PRO A 34 -16.54 11.12 -10.34
C PRO A 34 -15.65 11.50 -11.54
N ASN A 35 -14.55 12.22 -11.28
CA ASN A 35 -13.67 12.76 -12.32
C ASN A 35 -12.29 12.07 -12.38
N GLY A 36 -12.09 10.93 -11.70
CA GLY A 36 -10.81 10.24 -11.72
C GLY A 36 -10.59 9.31 -10.53
N ALA A 37 -9.36 8.88 -10.34
CA ALA A 37 -8.98 8.08 -9.19
C ALA A 37 -7.71 8.65 -8.56
N CYS A 38 -7.57 8.50 -7.26
CA CYS A 38 -6.42 8.93 -6.50
C CYS A 38 -5.84 7.74 -5.74
N SER A 39 -4.51 7.60 -5.74
CA SER A 39 -3.81 6.60 -4.94
C SER A 39 -2.77 7.28 -4.07
N TRP A 40 -2.77 6.94 -2.78
CA TRP A 40 -1.79 7.44 -1.83
C TRP A 40 -1.05 6.28 -1.19
N SER A 41 0.20 6.54 -0.81
CA SER A 41 0.92 5.66 0.11
C SER A 41 0.20 5.69 1.45
N ASP A 42 -0.14 4.54 2.00
CA ASP A 42 -0.73 4.41 3.34
C ASP A 42 0.31 4.57 4.46
N ILE A 43 1.61 4.58 4.12
CA ILE A 43 2.72 4.86 5.04
C ILE A 43 2.98 6.36 5.13
N THR A 44 3.26 6.98 3.97
CA THR A 44 3.68 8.38 3.96
C THR A 44 2.50 9.31 3.85
N GLY A 45 1.40 8.88 3.22
CA GLY A 45 0.31 9.73 2.77
C GLY A 45 0.56 10.40 1.42
N ALA A 46 1.71 10.20 0.79
CA ALA A 46 2.05 10.87 -0.46
C ALA A 46 1.25 10.31 -1.66
N LEU A 47 0.73 11.21 -2.50
CA LEU A 47 0.07 10.88 -3.76
C LEU A 47 1.03 10.12 -4.68
N GLN A 48 0.59 8.98 -5.20
CA GLN A 48 1.37 8.10 -6.07
C GLN A 48 1.10 8.38 -7.55
N ASN A 49 -0.15 8.66 -7.91
CA ASN A 49 -0.55 9.04 -9.26
C ASN A 49 -0.55 10.56 -9.42
N THR A 50 0.63 11.17 -9.27
CA THR A 50 0.84 12.63 -9.24
C THR A 50 0.41 13.38 -10.50
N ALA A 51 0.23 12.68 -11.62
CA ALA A 51 -0.33 13.25 -12.85
C ALA A 51 -1.84 13.56 -12.77
N GLN A 52 -2.53 13.09 -11.73
CA GLN A 52 -3.93 13.44 -11.48
C GLN A 52 -4.01 14.76 -10.71
N GLU A 53 -4.47 15.82 -11.36
CA GLU A 53 -4.52 17.17 -10.77
C GLU A 53 -5.66 17.34 -9.76
N ASN A 54 -6.66 16.47 -9.78
CA ASN A 54 -7.82 16.54 -8.88
C ASN A 54 -7.53 15.96 -7.49
N CYS A 55 -6.36 15.38 -7.24
CA CYS A 55 -6.06 14.71 -5.97
C CYS A 55 -5.28 15.61 -5.00
N PRO A 56 -5.60 15.61 -3.70
CA PRO A 56 -4.68 16.07 -2.66
C PRO A 56 -3.29 15.46 -2.84
N ALA A 57 -2.24 16.27 -2.77
CA ALA A 57 -0.86 15.78 -2.85
C ALA A 57 -0.48 14.88 -1.66
N TYR A 58 -1.22 15.03 -0.55
CA TYR A 58 -0.97 14.35 0.70
C TYR A 58 -2.29 13.98 1.39
N ALA A 59 -2.47 12.69 1.68
CA ALA A 59 -3.60 12.13 2.42
C ALA A 59 -3.16 10.87 3.17
N PRO A 60 -2.70 10.99 4.43
CA PRO A 60 -2.32 9.85 5.27
C PRO A 60 -3.49 8.91 5.52
N CYS A 61 -3.22 7.61 5.50
CA CYS A 61 -4.18 6.61 5.94
C CYS A 61 -4.11 6.45 7.47
N PRO A 62 -5.21 6.65 8.22
CA PRO A 62 -5.24 6.40 9.66
C PRO A 62 -5.03 4.92 10.00
N ALA A 63 -4.43 4.65 11.17
CA ALA A 63 -4.25 3.28 11.67
C ALA A 63 -5.57 2.52 11.88
N THR A 64 -6.68 3.24 12.07
CA THR A 64 -8.04 2.69 12.19
C THR A 64 -8.66 2.29 10.85
N GLY A 65 -7.99 2.53 9.72
CA GLY A 65 -8.47 2.25 8.37
C GLY A 65 -8.45 3.50 7.48
N CYS A 66 -8.18 3.30 6.19
CA CYS A 66 -8.16 4.38 5.21
C CYS A 66 -9.59 4.78 4.81
N ALA A 67 -9.85 6.07 4.71
CA ALA A 67 -11.05 6.62 4.12
C ALA A 67 -10.66 7.59 3.01
N CYS A 68 -11.51 7.72 1.99
CA CYS A 68 -11.23 8.63 0.90
C CYS A 68 -11.39 10.08 1.36
N PRO A 69 -10.36 10.93 1.24
CA PRO A 69 -10.51 12.36 1.45
C PRO A 69 -11.43 12.94 0.36
N LEU A 70 -11.88 14.18 0.53
CA LEU A 70 -12.44 14.92 -0.59
C LEU A 70 -11.35 15.15 -1.65
N ASP A 71 -11.71 15.05 -2.92
CA ASP A 71 -10.82 15.50 -3.98
C ASP A 71 -10.73 17.03 -4.01
N ARG A 72 -9.87 17.61 -4.86
CA ARG A 72 -9.69 19.07 -4.97
C ARG A 72 -10.92 19.80 -5.50
N THR A 73 -11.89 19.07 -6.05
CA THR A 73 -13.17 19.62 -6.50
C THR A 73 -14.25 19.52 -5.42
N GLY A 74 -13.92 18.94 -4.26
CA GLY A 74 -14.86 18.71 -3.15
C GLY A 74 -15.71 17.45 -3.33
N ALA A 75 -15.36 16.56 -4.26
CA ALA A 75 -16.12 15.34 -4.50
C ALA A 75 -15.78 14.26 -3.47
N GLN A 76 -16.79 13.53 -3.02
CA GLN A 76 -16.63 12.36 -2.15
C GLN A 76 -16.16 11.16 -2.98
N GLY A 77 -15.08 10.53 -2.51
CA GLY A 77 -14.56 9.31 -3.11
C GLY A 77 -15.10 8.04 -2.45
N VAL A 78 -15.01 6.93 -3.17
CA VAL A 78 -15.27 5.58 -2.68
C VAL A 78 -13.95 4.82 -2.60
N LEU A 79 -13.69 4.18 -1.45
CA LEU A 79 -12.50 3.36 -1.27
C LEU A 79 -12.67 2.10 -2.12
N ILE A 80 -11.86 1.98 -3.17
CA ILE A 80 -11.92 0.84 -4.08
C ILE A 80 -10.86 -0.19 -3.75
N ASN A 81 -9.75 0.23 -3.15
CA ASN A 81 -8.70 -0.68 -2.75
C ASN A 81 -7.85 -0.17 -1.60
N ARG A 82 -7.38 -1.11 -0.77
CA ARG A 82 -6.30 -0.90 0.19
C ARG A 82 -5.33 -2.06 0.00
N PHE A 83 -4.13 -1.74 -0.44
CA PHE A 83 -3.04 -2.68 -0.62
C PHE A 83 -1.93 -2.35 0.35
N SER A 84 -1.65 -3.29 1.21
CA SER A 84 -0.69 -3.11 2.26
C SER A 84 -0.06 -4.47 2.38
N GLY A 85 1.05 -4.67 1.70
CA GLY A 85 1.63 -6.00 1.58
C GLY A 85 3.03 -5.98 0.99
N TYR A 86 3.61 -7.16 0.94
CA TYR A 86 4.97 -7.37 0.44
C TYR A 86 5.08 -8.72 -0.25
N GLN A 87 6.01 -8.83 -1.20
CA GLN A 87 6.31 -10.08 -1.89
C GLN A 87 7.66 -10.62 -1.44
N CYS A 88 7.71 -11.93 -1.22
CA CYS A 88 8.93 -12.65 -0.92
C CYS A 88 9.18 -13.74 -1.96
N ALA A 89 10.42 -13.85 -2.40
CA ALA A 89 10.88 -14.94 -3.24
C ALA A 89 11.60 -16.00 -2.41
N TYR A 90 11.33 -17.26 -2.71
CA TYR A 90 11.88 -18.43 -2.04
C TYR A 90 12.60 -19.30 -3.06
N LEU A 91 13.85 -19.67 -2.76
CA LEU A 91 14.72 -20.42 -3.67
C LEU A 91 14.09 -21.71 -4.19
N ASN A 92 13.27 -22.38 -3.36
CA ASN A 92 12.65 -23.66 -3.69
C ASN A 92 11.11 -23.62 -3.73
N ALA A 93 10.48 -22.45 -3.54
CA ALA A 93 9.03 -22.35 -3.39
C ALA A 93 8.36 -21.23 -4.21
N GLY A 94 9.12 -20.45 -5.00
CA GLY A 94 8.57 -19.40 -5.87
C GLY A 94 8.30 -18.09 -5.13
N VAL A 95 7.28 -17.32 -5.55
CA VAL A 95 6.96 -16.01 -4.97
C VAL A 95 5.67 -16.09 -4.17
N CYS A 96 5.72 -15.63 -2.91
CA CYS A 96 4.55 -15.48 -2.05
C CYS A 96 4.25 -14.02 -1.78
N THR A 97 2.97 -13.68 -1.68
CA THR A 97 2.46 -12.35 -1.31
C THR A 97 1.92 -12.39 0.10
N TYR A 98 2.30 -11.41 0.93
CA TYR A 98 1.87 -11.27 2.31
C TYR A 98 1.13 -9.96 2.51
N ASP A 99 0.00 -10.01 3.22
CA ASP A 99 -0.67 -8.82 3.73
C ASP A 99 0.12 -8.27 4.93
N ALA A 100 0.35 -6.97 4.94
CA ALA A 100 1.05 -6.25 5.99
C ALA A 100 0.13 -5.77 7.12
N VAL A 101 -1.18 -5.98 7.02
CA VAL A 101 -2.19 -5.51 8.00
C VAL A 101 -2.89 -6.65 8.74
N GLY A 102 -2.87 -7.87 8.20
CA GLY A 102 -3.48 -9.05 8.85
C GLY A 102 -4.99 -9.11 8.70
#